data_AF-A0A958QPK6-F1
#
_entry.id   AF-A0A958QPK6-F1
#
_cell.length_a   1.000
_cell.length_b   1.000
_cell.length_c   1.000
_cell.angle_alpha   90.00
_cell.angle_beta   90.00
_cell.angle_gamma   90.00
#
_symmetry.space_group_name_H-M   'P 1'
#
loop_
_entity.id
_entity.type
_entity.pdbx_description
1 polymer ?
#
loop_
_entity_poly.entity_id
_entity_poly.type
_entity_poly.pdbx_seq_one_letter_code
_entity_poly.pdbx_strand_id
1 'polypeptide(L)'
;MKTGKKEKLLRRVLLIGMLCAVSARYKATQELKEWPQDSDIRQETLTEPQQTETTEEPFIFEYRGREFLVEPVQDYELSGLVVSHNDIHSWFDMYHNSRSVDFKDLCVVWGANVSTGIYKEADYSSAPWTCFYHPKSFEANERFFHSKLSNNHILSDSSSVRDAVMGAGVGDQIHLRGKLINYAPKEHPTNYRKSSLVRTDTGNGACEVLFVDSFAITKAHKPFWRGVDRVSRNIFWLFCILLPITRLLSGVLAHQQQKKALELAIARRKRRKEALAKMGSRYEEIPTGD
;
A
#
# COMPACT_ATOMS: atom_id res chain seq x y z
N MET A 1 19.06 -3.93 -39.54
CA MET A 1 18.18 -5.11 -39.33
C MET A 1 18.35 -5.78 -37.95
N LYS A 2 19.58 -5.96 -37.42
CA LYS A 2 19.81 -6.64 -36.11
C LYS A 2 19.28 -5.86 -34.88
N THR A 3 19.24 -4.54 -34.91
CA THR A 3 18.80 -3.68 -33.79
C THR A 3 17.30 -3.78 -33.50
N GLY A 4 16.45 -3.72 -34.54
CA GLY A 4 14.99 -3.83 -34.37
C GLY A 4 14.51 -5.21 -33.92
N LYS A 5 15.27 -6.29 -34.17
CA LYS A 5 14.94 -7.63 -33.67
C LYS A 5 15.15 -7.73 -32.15
N LYS A 6 16.23 -7.14 -31.63
CA LYS A 6 16.53 -7.09 -30.19
C LYS A 6 15.51 -6.24 -29.43
N GLU A 7 15.10 -5.10 -29.97
CA GLU A 7 14.07 -4.23 -29.39
C GLU A 7 12.70 -4.92 -29.32
N LYS A 8 12.27 -5.57 -30.40
CA LYS A 8 11.03 -6.36 -30.42
C LYS A 8 11.06 -7.51 -29.42
N LEU A 9 12.22 -8.18 -29.28
CA LEU A 9 12.41 -9.23 -28.29
C LEU A 9 12.31 -8.69 -26.87
N LEU A 10 13.00 -7.58 -26.56
CA LEU A 10 12.94 -6.92 -25.26
C LEU A 10 11.50 -6.54 -24.88
N ARG A 11 10.75 -5.91 -25.80
CA ARG A 11 9.34 -5.57 -25.55
C ARG A 11 8.48 -6.79 -25.30
N ARG A 12 8.68 -7.88 -26.05
CA ARG A 12 7.96 -9.14 -25.81
C ARG A 12 8.27 -9.70 -24.42
N VAL A 13 9.54 -9.68 -24.01
CA VAL A 13 9.94 -10.12 -22.66
C VAL A 13 9.27 -9.27 -21.58
N LEU A 14 9.27 -7.92 -21.72
CA LEU A 14 8.61 -7.02 -20.78
C LEU A 14 7.09 -7.26 -20.71
N LEU A 15 6.43 -7.47 -21.86
CA LEU A 15 5.00 -7.77 -21.91
C LEU A 15 4.65 -9.12 -21.28
N ILE A 16 5.44 -10.17 -21.56
CA ILE A 16 5.27 -11.48 -20.93
C ILE A 16 5.47 -11.38 -19.42
N GLY A 17 6.53 -10.69 -18.98
CA GLY A 17 6.76 -10.46 -17.56
C GLY A 17 5.61 -9.70 -16.89
N MET A 18 5.03 -8.69 -17.56
CA MET A 18 3.87 -7.94 -17.07
C MET A 18 2.65 -8.84 -16.93
N LEU A 19 2.39 -9.71 -17.91
CA LEU A 19 1.30 -10.70 -17.83
C LEU A 19 1.52 -11.67 -16.67
N CYS A 20 2.74 -12.20 -16.50
CA CYS A 20 3.07 -13.07 -15.37
C CYS A 20 2.85 -12.37 -14.03
N ALA A 21 3.24 -11.09 -13.91
CA ALA A 21 3.00 -10.29 -12.71
C ALA A 21 1.51 -10.09 -12.42
N VAL A 22 0.69 -9.82 -13.45
CA VAL A 22 -0.77 -9.71 -13.30
C VAL A 22 -1.37 -11.04 -12.85
N SER A 23 -0.99 -12.16 -13.48
CA SER A 23 -1.48 -13.49 -13.10
C SER A 23 -1.07 -13.89 -11.67
N ALA A 24 0.18 -13.64 -11.29
CA ALA A 24 0.69 -13.92 -9.95
C ALA A 24 -0.03 -13.06 -8.89
N ARG A 25 -0.23 -11.76 -9.17
CA ARG A 25 -1.02 -10.87 -8.31
C ARG A 25 -2.46 -11.36 -8.19
N TYR A 26 -3.11 -11.72 -9.29
CA TYR A 26 -4.48 -12.24 -9.26
C TYR A 26 -4.59 -13.50 -8.39
N LYS A 27 -3.66 -14.45 -8.53
CA LYS A 27 -3.64 -15.64 -7.68
C LYS A 27 -3.42 -15.27 -6.21
N ALA A 28 -2.47 -14.39 -5.91
CA ALA A 28 -2.22 -13.92 -4.55
C ALA A 28 -3.44 -13.24 -3.93
N THR A 29 -4.17 -12.42 -4.68
CA THR A 29 -5.38 -11.77 -4.16
C THR A 29 -6.52 -12.74 -3.91
N GLN A 30 -6.66 -13.81 -4.69
CA GLN A 30 -7.64 -14.87 -4.37
C GLN A 30 -7.25 -15.60 -3.07
N GLU A 31 -5.98 -15.93 -2.92
CA GLU A 31 -5.47 -16.61 -1.73
C GLU A 31 -5.65 -15.77 -0.47
N LEU A 32 -5.43 -14.46 -0.55
CA LEU A 32 -5.56 -13.52 0.58
C LEU A 32 -7.02 -13.19 0.94
N LYS A 33 -8.01 -13.60 0.14
CA LYS A 33 -9.43 -13.47 0.51
C LYS A 33 -9.90 -14.55 1.47
N GLU A 34 -9.17 -15.66 1.55
CA GLU A 34 -9.53 -16.75 2.45
C GLU A 34 -9.18 -16.40 3.88
N TRP A 35 -10.09 -16.68 4.81
CA TRP A 35 -9.83 -16.49 6.24
C TRP A 35 -8.84 -17.54 6.79
N PRO A 36 -8.17 -17.26 7.92
CA PRO A 36 -7.42 -18.28 8.64
C PRO A 36 -8.25 -19.55 8.90
N GLN A 37 -7.59 -20.70 8.83
CA GLN A 37 -8.19 -21.97 9.25
C GLN A 37 -8.30 -22.00 10.77
N ASP A 38 -9.26 -22.75 11.29
CA ASP A 38 -9.50 -22.80 12.75
C ASP A 38 -8.28 -23.37 13.50
N SER A 39 -7.55 -24.30 12.86
CA SER A 39 -6.29 -24.85 13.38
C SER A 39 -5.13 -23.84 13.45
N ASP A 40 -5.23 -22.71 12.75
CA ASP A 40 -4.25 -21.63 12.81
C ASP A 40 -4.57 -20.58 13.88
N ILE A 41 -5.78 -20.61 14.48
CA ILE A 41 -6.20 -19.67 15.51
C ILE A 41 -5.49 -20.00 16.83
N ARG A 42 -4.88 -18.97 17.41
CA ARG A 42 -4.21 -19.00 18.71
C ARG A 42 -5.22 -18.82 19.83
N GLN A 43 -4.95 -19.46 20.97
CA GLN A 43 -5.85 -19.43 22.12
C GLN A 43 -5.99 -18.01 22.70
N GLU A 44 -4.93 -17.21 22.64
CA GLU A 44 -4.92 -15.82 23.10
C GLU A 44 -5.92 -14.96 22.32
N THR A 45 -6.19 -15.25 21.05
CA THR A 45 -7.19 -14.56 20.22
C THR A 45 -8.63 -14.79 20.74
N LEU A 46 -8.83 -15.79 21.59
CA LEU A 46 -10.13 -16.17 22.13
C LEU A 46 -10.43 -15.53 23.50
N THR A 47 -9.48 -14.80 24.09
CA THR A 47 -9.66 -14.14 25.39
C THR A 47 -10.29 -12.75 25.24
N GLU A 48 -10.99 -12.29 26.26
CA GLU A 48 -11.45 -10.90 26.31
C GLU A 48 -10.25 -9.93 26.48
N PRO A 49 -10.35 -8.71 25.93
CA PRO A 49 -9.41 -7.66 26.26
C PRO A 49 -9.41 -7.39 27.76
N GLN A 50 -8.23 -7.12 28.29
CA GLN A 50 -8.08 -6.67 29.67
C GLN A 50 -8.11 -5.15 29.70
N GLN A 51 -8.88 -4.60 30.64
CA GLN A 51 -9.07 -3.18 30.82
C GLN A 51 -9.09 -2.88 32.32
N THR A 52 -8.09 -2.17 32.82
CA THR A 52 -7.91 -1.88 34.25
C THR A 52 -7.66 -0.40 34.50
N GLU A 53 -7.86 0.04 35.74
CA GLU A 53 -7.52 1.41 36.15
C GLU A 53 -6.04 1.68 35.91
N THR A 54 -5.74 2.81 35.26
CA THR A 54 -4.36 3.25 35.01
C THR A 54 -3.88 4.15 36.14
N THR A 55 -2.59 4.13 36.40
CA THR A 55 -1.90 5.07 37.31
C THR A 55 -1.01 6.06 36.57
N GLU A 56 -1.02 6.02 35.23
CA GLU A 56 -0.22 6.89 34.37
C GLU A 56 -0.81 8.31 34.38
N GLU A 57 0.04 9.29 34.73
CA GLU A 57 -0.33 10.70 34.70
C GLU A 57 -0.42 11.22 33.25
N PRO A 58 -1.23 12.27 32.99
CA PRO A 58 -1.26 12.92 31.69
C PRO A 58 0.13 13.42 31.26
N PHE A 59 0.44 13.29 29.97
CA PHE A 59 1.75 13.63 29.41
C PHE A 59 1.65 14.34 28.05
N ILE A 60 2.78 14.87 27.59
CA ILE A 60 2.90 15.47 26.26
C ILE A 60 3.55 14.47 25.32
N PHE A 61 2.87 14.17 24.21
CA PHE A 61 3.39 13.37 23.12
C PHE A 61 3.82 14.28 21.97
N GLU A 62 5.10 14.23 21.59
CA GLU A 62 5.59 14.93 20.41
C GLU A 62 5.61 14.00 19.19
N TYR A 63 4.94 14.42 18.11
CA TYR A 63 4.97 13.70 16.85
C TYR A 63 5.04 14.65 15.66
N ARG A 64 6.06 14.46 14.81
CA ARG A 64 6.31 15.25 13.60
C ARG A 64 6.31 16.78 13.86
N GLY A 65 6.95 17.19 14.96
CA GLY A 65 7.07 18.60 15.36
C GLY A 65 5.76 19.22 15.86
N ARG A 66 4.82 18.40 16.35
CA ARG A 66 3.59 18.82 17.01
C ARG A 66 3.48 18.16 18.37
N GLU A 67 2.95 18.89 19.34
CA GLU A 67 2.69 18.38 20.68
C GLU A 67 1.20 18.06 20.87
N PHE A 68 0.94 16.92 21.50
CA PHE A 68 -0.39 16.44 21.87
C PHE A 68 -0.46 16.27 23.38
N LEU A 69 -1.56 16.74 23.97
CA LEU A 69 -1.93 16.42 25.34
C LEU A 69 -2.55 15.03 25.33
N VAL A 70 -1.99 14.11 26.11
CA VAL A 70 -2.47 12.74 26.23
C VAL A 70 -2.88 12.51 27.68
N GLU A 71 -4.12 12.05 27.86
CA GLU A 71 -4.71 11.67 29.14
C GLU A 71 -5.01 10.17 29.11
N PRO A 72 -4.17 9.34 29.75
CA PRO A 72 -4.47 7.93 29.96
C PRO A 72 -5.75 7.77 30.79
N VAL A 73 -6.64 6.90 30.33
CA VAL A 73 -7.89 6.60 31.04
C VAL A 73 -7.91 5.19 31.60
N GLN A 74 -7.34 4.19 30.91
CA GLN A 74 -7.22 2.81 31.40
C GLN A 74 -6.02 2.09 30.80
N ASP A 75 -5.44 1.15 31.56
CA ASP A 75 -4.52 0.14 31.01
C ASP A 75 -5.29 -0.83 30.12
N TYR A 76 -4.71 -1.23 29.00
CA TYR A 76 -5.40 -2.05 28.01
C TYR A 76 -4.51 -3.07 27.31
N GLU A 77 -5.04 -4.28 27.15
CA GLU A 77 -4.39 -5.39 26.45
C GLU A 77 -5.42 -6.14 25.59
N LEU A 78 -5.13 -6.30 24.30
CA LEU A 78 -5.98 -7.03 23.36
C LEU A 78 -5.15 -8.03 22.56
N SER A 79 -5.63 -9.28 22.55
CA SER A 79 -5.24 -10.30 21.58
C SER A 79 -6.41 -10.57 20.67
N GLY A 80 -6.20 -10.53 19.35
CA GLY A 80 -7.33 -10.57 18.42
C GLY A 80 -6.94 -10.81 16.98
N LEU A 81 -7.95 -11.02 16.14
CA LEU A 81 -7.83 -11.23 14.70
C LEU A 81 -8.19 -9.96 13.94
N VAL A 82 -7.29 -9.49 13.08
CA VAL A 82 -7.54 -8.33 12.21
C VAL A 82 -8.49 -8.72 11.08
N VAL A 83 -9.65 -8.07 10.99
CA VAL A 83 -10.68 -8.34 9.97
C VAL A 83 -10.78 -7.25 8.92
N SER A 84 -10.43 -6.01 9.27
CA SER A 84 -10.22 -4.91 8.33
C SER A 84 -9.24 -3.90 8.94
N HIS A 85 -8.80 -2.96 8.12
CA HIS A 85 -8.03 -1.81 8.57
C HIS A 85 -8.33 -0.65 7.62
N ASN A 86 -8.14 0.58 8.07
CA ASN A 86 -8.18 1.71 7.13
C ASN A 86 -6.98 1.63 6.17
N ASP A 87 -7.16 2.07 4.92
CA ASP A 87 -6.09 2.09 3.93
C ASP A 87 -5.49 3.49 3.84
N ILE A 88 -4.46 3.75 4.65
CA ILE A 88 -3.73 5.02 4.63
C ILE A 88 -2.82 5.20 3.40
N HIS A 89 -2.80 4.24 2.48
CA HIS A 89 -1.96 4.22 1.28
C HIS A 89 -2.75 4.31 -0.03
N SER A 90 -4.07 4.50 0.03
CA SER A 90 -4.89 4.75 -1.15
C SER A 90 -4.43 6.04 -1.85
N TRP A 91 -4.14 5.95 -3.15
CA TRP A 91 -3.72 7.06 -4.02
C TRP A 91 -4.75 8.23 -4.07
N PHE A 92 -5.97 8.00 -3.55
CA PHE A 92 -7.06 8.96 -3.45
C PHE A 92 -7.25 9.53 -2.05
N ASP A 93 -6.37 9.26 -1.09
CA ASP A 93 -6.55 9.79 0.25
C ASP A 93 -6.08 11.24 0.37
N MET A 94 -6.96 12.13 -0.08
CA MET A 94 -6.91 13.57 0.09
C MET A 94 -7.05 13.99 1.58
N TYR A 95 -6.97 13.07 2.54
CA TYR A 95 -6.92 13.35 3.98
C TYR A 95 -5.54 13.13 4.63
N HIS A 96 -4.55 12.59 3.92
CA HIS A 96 -3.19 12.43 4.47
C HIS A 96 -2.24 13.49 3.92
N ASN A 97 -2.45 14.73 4.36
CA ASN A 97 -1.35 15.70 4.41
C ASN A 97 -0.34 15.26 5.51
N SER A 98 0.82 15.90 5.54
CA SER A 98 1.91 15.67 6.52
C SER A 98 1.54 15.91 8.00
N ARG A 99 0.25 16.01 8.35
CA ARG A 99 -0.27 16.49 9.64
C ARG A 99 -1.06 15.47 10.45
N SER A 100 -1.37 14.29 9.91
CA SER A 100 -2.08 13.23 10.66
C SER A 100 -1.12 12.49 11.59
N VAL A 101 -1.49 12.37 12.87
CA VAL A 101 -0.76 11.58 13.88
C VAL A 101 -0.97 10.08 13.64
N ASP A 102 -2.12 9.76 13.06
CA ASP A 102 -2.64 8.41 13.00
C ASP A 102 -2.23 7.78 11.69
N PHE A 103 -1.61 6.62 11.80
CA PHE A 103 -0.96 5.95 10.67
C PHE A 103 -1.67 4.66 10.28
N LYS A 104 -2.41 3.99 11.17
CA LYS A 104 -3.28 2.86 10.82
C LYS A 104 -4.22 2.49 11.96
N ASP A 105 -5.49 2.34 11.63
CA ASP A 105 -6.52 1.81 12.51
C ASP A 105 -6.78 0.35 12.17
N LEU A 106 -6.94 -0.48 13.19
CA LEU A 106 -7.19 -1.91 13.02
C LEU A 106 -8.59 -2.27 13.53
N CYS A 107 -9.42 -2.84 12.66
CA CYS A 107 -10.61 -3.52 13.12
C CYS A 107 -10.27 -4.95 13.55
N VAL A 108 -10.56 -5.25 14.80
CA VAL A 108 -10.16 -6.49 15.44
C VAL A 108 -11.37 -7.19 16.02
N VAL A 109 -11.43 -8.51 15.87
CA VAL A 109 -12.42 -9.38 16.53
C VAL A 109 -11.70 -10.41 17.41
N TRP A 110 -12.38 -10.86 18.46
CA TRP A 110 -11.84 -11.84 19.42
C TRP A 110 -12.95 -12.74 19.97
N GLY A 111 -12.57 -13.66 20.86
CA GLY A 111 -13.51 -14.45 21.64
C GLY A 111 -14.51 -15.21 20.79
N ALA A 112 -15.81 -15.11 21.13
CA ALA A 112 -16.88 -15.85 20.48
C ALA A 112 -17.02 -15.56 18.97
N ASN A 113 -16.65 -14.37 18.50
CA ASN A 113 -16.64 -14.08 17.06
C ASN A 113 -15.65 -14.97 16.32
N VAL A 114 -14.51 -15.26 16.95
CA VAL A 114 -13.44 -16.09 16.38
C VAL A 114 -13.69 -17.57 16.63
N SER A 115 -14.00 -17.97 17.87
CA SER A 115 -14.14 -19.39 18.25
C SER A 115 -15.31 -20.09 17.56
N THR A 116 -16.39 -19.37 17.24
CA THR A 116 -17.54 -19.93 16.49
C THR A 116 -17.35 -19.86 14.97
N GLY A 117 -16.29 -19.20 14.49
CA GLY A 117 -16.06 -18.94 13.08
C GLY A 117 -17.00 -17.89 12.45
N ILE A 118 -17.91 -17.29 13.22
CA ILE A 118 -18.91 -16.35 12.69
C ILE A 118 -18.28 -15.12 12.02
N TYR A 119 -17.06 -14.75 12.42
CA TYR A 119 -16.33 -13.66 11.78
C TYR A 119 -16.15 -13.85 10.25
N LYS A 120 -16.18 -15.09 9.75
CA LYS A 120 -16.05 -15.40 8.32
C LYS A 120 -17.33 -15.08 7.52
N GLU A 121 -18.46 -15.00 8.22
CA GLU A 121 -19.81 -14.78 7.68
C GLU A 121 -20.23 -13.30 7.70
N ALA A 122 -19.26 -12.39 7.87
CA ALA A 122 -19.46 -10.95 7.75
C ALA A 122 -18.49 -10.33 6.74
N ASP A 123 -18.91 -9.24 6.12
CA ASP A 123 -18.05 -8.36 5.34
C ASP A 123 -17.66 -7.15 6.20
N TYR A 124 -16.39 -6.77 6.14
CA TYR A 124 -15.83 -5.69 6.97
C TYR A 124 -15.32 -4.54 6.13
N SER A 125 -15.46 -3.33 6.66
CA SER A 125 -14.82 -2.14 6.11
C SER A 125 -14.43 -1.19 7.24
N SER A 126 -13.40 -0.37 7.00
CA SER A 126 -12.91 0.58 7.99
C SER A 126 -12.92 1.99 7.39
N ALA A 127 -13.58 2.90 8.09
CA ALA A 127 -13.38 4.34 7.94
C ALA A 127 -12.31 4.81 8.96
N PRO A 128 -11.88 6.08 8.92
CA PRO A 128 -10.87 6.59 9.85
C PRO A 128 -11.21 6.51 11.34
N TRP A 129 -12.45 6.13 11.73
CA TRP A 129 -12.91 6.10 13.13
C TRP A 129 -13.93 4.99 13.41
N THR A 130 -14.21 4.14 12.44
CA THR A 130 -15.33 3.22 12.52
C THR A 130 -14.99 1.96 11.78
N CYS A 131 -15.06 0.84 12.49
CA CYS A 131 -15.16 -0.46 11.86
C CYS A 131 -16.63 -0.77 11.60
N PHE A 132 -16.93 -1.06 10.33
CA PHE A 132 -18.23 -1.56 9.91
C PHE A 132 -18.13 -3.05 9.69
N TYR A 133 -19.17 -3.76 10.12
CA TYR A 133 -19.39 -5.16 9.78
C TYR A 133 -20.80 -5.31 9.21
N HIS A 134 -20.93 -6.17 8.21
CA HIS A 134 -22.20 -6.49 7.56
C HIS A 134 -22.33 -8.01 7.50
N PRO A 135 -23.11 -8.63 8.41
CA PRO A 135 -23.37 -10.06 8.36
C PRO A 135 -24.04 -10.45 7.04
N LYS A 136 -23.65 -11.59 6.48
CA LYS A 136 -24.10 -12.06 5.16
C LYS A 136 -25.53 -12.62 5.14
N SER A 137 -26.11 -12.86 6.32
CA SER A 137 -27.46 -13.37 6.49
C SER A 137 -28.06 -12.91 7.82
N PHE A 138 -29.38 -13.07 7.97
CA PHE A 138 -30.07 -12.83 9.25
C PHE A 138 -29.55 -13.75 10.36
N GLU A 139 -29.38 -15.04 10.07
CA GLU A 139 -28.81 -16.01 11.02
C GLU A 139 -27.39 -15.62 11.46
N ALA A 140 -26.57 -15.14 10.51
CA ALA A 140 -25.22 -14.69 10.82
C ALA A 140 -25.25 -13.45 11.73
N ASN A 141 -26.20 -12.54 11.52
CA ASN A 141 -26.39 -11.36 12.36
C ASN A 141 -26.80 -11.73 13.80
N GLU A 142 -27.68 -12.72 13.99
CA GLU A 142 -28.08 -13.16 15.33
C GLU A 142 -26.95 -13.82 16.12
N ARG A 143 -25.99 -14.44 15.41
CA ARG A 143 -24.84 -15.13 16.01
C ARG A 143 -23.61 -14.22 16.18
N PHE A 144 -23.60 -13.04 15.55
CA PHE A 144 -22.46 -12.13 15.60
C PHE A 144 -22.45 -11.32 16.90
N PHE A 145 -21.32 -11.32 17.60
CA PHE A 145 -21.16 -10.59 18.86
C PHE A 145 -20.58 -9.21 18.58
N HIS A 146 -21.44 -8.19 18.45
CA HIS A 146 -20.99 -6.79 18.30
C HIS A 146 -20.00 -6.37 19.40
N SER A 147 -20.22 -6.82 20.64
CA SER A 147 -19.34 -6.51 21.77
C SER A 147 -17.96 -7.16 21.75
N LYS A 148 -17.67 -7.96 20.71
CA LYS A 148 -16.38 -8.63 20.48
C LYS A 148 -15.73 -8.19 19.17
N LEU A 149 -15.90 -6.90 18.89
CA LEU A 149 -15.33 -6.18 17.76
C LEU A 149 -14.92 -4.78 18.25
N SER A 150 -13.76 -4.31 17.82
CA SER A 150 -13.24 -2.98 18.15
C SER A 150 -12.56 -2.34 16.96
N ASN A 151 -12.71 -1.02 16.84
CA ASN A 151 -11.85 -0.22 15.96
C ASN A 151 -10.75 0.39 16.81
N ASN A 152 -9.53 -0.09 16.62
CA ASN A 152 -8.37 0.30 17.42
C ASN A 152 -7.61 1.40 16.68
N HIS A 153 -7.71 2.61 17.21
CA HIS A 153 -7.01 3.78 16.74
C HIS A 153 -5.70 3.94 17.51
N ILE A 154 -4.57 3.82 16.81
CA ILE A 154 -3.28 3.56 17.46
C ILE A 154 -2.32 4.75 17.32
N LEU A 155 -1.85 5.23 18.48
CA LEU A 155 -0.73 6.16 18.65
C LEU A 155 0.44 5.44 19.32
N SER A 156 1.67 5.83 19.00
CA SER A 156 2.87 5.34 19.68
C SER A 156 4.06 6.25 19.39
N ASP A 157 4.91 6.49 20.38
CA ASP A 157 6.19 7.17 20.25
C ASP A 157 7.30 6.27 19.66
N SER A 158 7.15 4.96 19.81
CA SER A 158 8.06 3.95 19.29
C SER A 158 7.90 3.73 17.78
N SER A 159 8.97 3.97 17.01
CA SER A 159 8.96 3.70 15.57
C SER A 159 8.80 2.23 15.24
N SER A 160 9.33 1.32 16.07
CA SER A 160 9.20 -0.13 15.84
C SER A 160 7.76 -0.61 16.04
N VAL A 161 7.04 -0.05 17.01
CA VAL A 161 5.59 -0.31 17.19
C VAL A 161 4.82 0.18 15.97
N ARG A 162 5.09 1.40 15.51
CA ARG A 162 4.44 1.96 14.31
C ARG A 162 4.68 1.09 13.08
N ASP A 163 5.92 0.67 12.84
CA ASP A 163 6.28 -0.19 11.71
C ASP A 163 5.58 -1.57 11.80
N ALA A 164 5.48 -2.14 13.01
CA ALA A 164 4.80 -3.42 13.23
C ALA A 164 3.30 -3.34 12.96
N VAL A 165 2.64 -2.28 13.45
CA VAL A 165 1.21 -2.01 13.19
C VAL A 165 0.98 -1.77 11.71
N MET A 166 1.84 -0.98 11.04
CA MET A 166 1.79 -0.76 9.60
C MET A 166 1.91 -2.06 8.79
N GLY A 167 2.72 -3.00 9.28
CA GLY A 167 2.90 -4.33 8.69
C GLY A 167 1.74 -5.30 8.92
N ALA A 168 0.89 -5.08 9.93
CA ALA A 168 -0.28 -5.91 10.20
C ALA A 168 -1.29 -5.83 9.05
N GLY A 169 -1.98 -6.91 8.74
CA GLY A 169 -2.99 -6.94 7.67
C GLY A 169 -4.11 -7.90 7.99
N VAL A 170 -5.16 -7.86 7.16
CA VAL A 170 -6.33 -8.74 7.31
C VAL A 170 -5.93 -10.21 7.42
N GLY A 171 -6.51 -10.88 8.40
CA GLY A 171 -6.24 -12.27 8.79
C GLY A 171 -5.11 -12.44 9.81
N ASP A 172 -4.30 -11.41 10.08
CA ASP A 172 -3.26 -11.52 11.11
C ASP A 172 -3.89 -11.62 12.50
N GLN A 173 -3.29 -12.47 13.33
CA GLN A 173 -3.53 -12.45 14.76
C GLN A 173 -2.47 -11.57 15.41
N ILE A 174 -2.92 -10.67 16.27
CA ILE A 174 -2.11 -9.65 16.89
C ILE A 174 -2.24 -9.70 18.40
N HIS A 175 -1.25 -9.11 19.05
CA HIS A 175 -1.26 -8.79 20.46
C HIS A 175 -0.82 -7.34 20.62
N LEU A 176 -1.64 -6.53 21.28
CA LEU A 176 -1.36 -5.13 21.54
C LEU A 176 -1.54 -4.83 23.02
N ARG A 177 -0.63 -4.03 23.55
CA ARG A 177 -0.64 -3.58 24.94
C ARG A 177 -0.29 -2.11 25.03
N GLY A 178 -1.02 -1.37 25.85
CA GLY A 178 -0.83 0.06 26.04
C GLY A 178 -1.88 0.65 26.96
N LYS A 179 -2.28 1.88 26.68
CA LYS A 179 -3.31 2.61 27.40
C LYS A 179 -4.45 2.98 26.47
N LEU A 180 -5.69 2.89 26.93
CA LEU A 180 -6.76 3.71 26.36
C LEU A 180 -6.51 5.16 26.77
N ILE A 181 -6.63 6.09 25.83
CA ILE A 181 -6.30 7.50 26.03
C ILE A 181 -7.39 8.44 25.50
N ASN A 182 -7.49 9.61 26.11
CA ASN A 182 -8.00 10.80 25.42
C ASN A 182 -6.81 11.62 24.93
N TYR A 183 -6.91 12.27 23.77
CA TYR A 183 -5.86 13.19 23.33
C TYR A 183 -6.39 14.40 22.59
N ALA A 184 -5.66 15.51 22.66
CA ALA A 184 -5.95 16.73 21.90
C ALA A 184 -4.64 17.36 21.40
N PRO A 185 -4.62 18.03 20.24
CA PRO A 185 -3.51 18.89 19.89
C PRO A 185 -3.31 19.96 20.98
N LYS A 186 -2.06 20.20 21.41
CA LYS A 186 -1.76 21.18 22.47
C LYS A 186 -2.20 22.60 22.10
N GLU A 187 -2.17 22.94 20.81
CA GLU A 187 -2.68 24.22 20.26
C GLU A 187 -4.21 24.35 20.36
N HIS A 188 -4.93 23.23 20.52
CA HIS A 188 -6.39 23.17 20.58
C HIS A 188 -6.84 22.21 21.72
N PRO A 189 -6.57 22.56 22.98
CA PRO A 189 -6.69 21.64 24.12
C PRO A 189 -8.14 21.27 24.47
N THR A 190 -9.14 21.90 23.85
CA THR A 190 -10.56 21.55 24.03
C THR A 190 -11.04 20.47 23.05
N ASN A 191 -10.25 20.16 22.02
CA ASN A 191 -10.64 19.26 20.94
C ASN A 191 -10.17 17.84 21.23
N TYR A 192 -10.68 17.25 22.31
CA TYR A 192 -10.34 15.89 22.68
C TYR A 192 -10.96 14.87 21.73
N ARG A 193 -10.10 13.99 21.25
CA ARG A 193 -10.46 12.63 20.85
C ARG A 193 -10.56 11.81 22.12
N LYS A 194 -11.69 11.11 22.30
CA LYS A 194 -11.94 10.29 23.48
C LYS A 194 -11.94 8.82 23.11
N SER A 195 -11.36 7.98 23.95
CA SER A 195 -11.49 6.53 23.81
C SER A 195 -12.85 6.07 24.29
N SER A 196 -13.44 5.09 23.59
CA SER A 196 -14.50 4.28 24.19
C SER A 196 -13.94 3.41 25.32
N LEU A 197 -14.69 3.34 26.42
CA LEU A 197 -14.47 2.42 27.55
C LEU A 197 -15.56 1.35 27.64
N VAL A 198 -16.59 1.45 26.79
CA VAL A 198 -17.74 0.56 26.76
C VAL A 198 -17.55 -0.41 25.59
N ARG A 199 -18.15 -1.60 25.63
CA ARG A 199 -18.05 -2.60 24.54
C ARG A 199 -19.31 -2.69 23.69
N THR A 200 -20.40 -2.07 24.13
CA THR A 200 -21.72 -2.16 23.49
C THR A 200 -22.15 -0.87 22.82
N ASP A 201 -21.31 0.16 22.85
CA ASP A 201 -21.54 1.39 22.12
C ASP A 201 -21.34 1.17 20.61
N THR A 202 -21.96 2.06 19.81
CA THR A 202 -21.99 1.96 18.35
C THR A 202 -21.79 3.35 17.73
N GLY A 203 -21.36 3.37 16.47
CA GLY A 203 -21.24 4.61 15.69
C GLY A 203 -20.05 5.47 16.09
N ASN A 204 -20.17 6.78 15.85
CA ASN A 204 -19.10 7.76 16.05
C ASN A 204 -18.85 8.00 17.55
N GLY A 205 -17.91 7.24 18.11
CA GLY A 205 -17.61 7.24 19.55
C GLY A 205 -17.22 5.86 20.09
N ALA A 206 -17.58 4.78 19.38
CA ALA A 206 -17.25 3.39 19.74
C ALA A 206 -15.82 2.95 19.39
N CYS A 207 -14.90 3.92 19.24
CA CYS A 207 -13.52 3.67 18.84
C CYS A 207 -12.63 3.66 20.09
N GLU A 208 -11.83 2.61 20.24
CA GLU A 208 -10.76 2.56 21.23
C GLU A 208 -9.57 3.37 20.71
N VAL A 209 -9.20 4.41 21.44
CA VAL A 209 -8.05 5.27 21.14
C VAL A 209 -6.92 4.85 22.06
N LEU A 210 -5.81 4.37 21.48
CA LEU A 210 -4.76 3.68 22.21
C LEU A 210 -3.42 4.37 22.08
N PHE A 211 -2.71 4.56 23.19
CA PHE A 211 -1.27 4.77 23.19
C PHE A 211 -0.58 3.43 23.42
N VAL A 212 0.06 2.90 22.38
CA VAL A 212 0.56 1.52 22.35
C VAL A 212 2.04 1.47 22.68
N ASP A 213 2.36 0.71 23.71
CA ASP A 213 3.72 0.45 24.20
C ASP A 213 4.33 -0.78 23.51
N SER A 214 3.49 -1.77 23.17
CA SER A 214 3.91 -3.03 22.57
C SER A 214 2.89 -3.54 21.57
N PHE A 215 3.39 -3.97 20.42
CA PHE A 215 2.57 -4.58 19.37
C PHE A 215 3.32 -5.74 18.72
N ALA A 216 2.64 -6.88 18.56
CA ALA A 216 3.19 -8.06 17.91
C ALA A 216 2.15 -8.70 16.99
N ILE A 217 2.58 -9.06 15.78
CA ILE A 217 1.84 -10.01 14.94
C ILE A 217 2.17 -11.41 15.46
N THR A 218 1.29 -11.96 16.29
CA THR A 218 1.50 -13.27 16.91
C THR A 218 1.44 -14.38 15.86
N LYS A 219 0.58 -14.26 14.85
CA LYS A 219 0.53 -15.19 13.71
C LYS A 219 0.17 -14.43 12.43
N ALA A 220 1.11 -14.42 11.49
CA ALA A 220 0.90 -13.79 10.18
C ALA A 220 0.03 -14.66 9.27
N HIS A 221 -0.93 -14.04 8.58
CA HIS A 221 -1.79 -14.67 7.60
C HIS A 221 -1.14 -14.73 6.22
N LYS A 222 -0.94 -15.96 5.72
CA LYS A 222 -0.42 -16.26 4.37
C LYS A 222 0.76 -15.33 3.96
N PRO A 223 1.85 -15.25 4.75
CA PRO A 223 2.95 -14.30 4.49
C PRO A 223 3.61 -14.49 3.12
N PHE A 224 3.67 -15.73 2.63
CA PHE A 224 4.13 -16.04 1.27
C PHE A 224 3.30 -15.29 0.21
N TRP A 225 1.98 -15.38 0.26
CA TRP A 225 1.09 -14.74 -0.71
C TRP A 225 1.08 -13.21 -0.60
N ARG A 226 1.25 -12.65 0.59
CA ARG A 226 1.50 -11.22 0.77
C ARG A 226 2.79 -10.77 0.08
N GLY A 227 3.85 -11.59 0.18
CA GLY A 227 5.10 -11.39 -0.55
C GLY A 227 4.90 -11.42 -2.06
N VAL A 228 4.18 -12.42 -2.58
CA VAL A 228 3.85 -12.55 -4.00
C VAL A 228 3.06 -11.34 -4.50
N ASP A 229 2.03 -10.89 -3.78
CA ASP A 229 1.26 -9.69 -4.15
C ASP A 229 2.16 -8.46 -4.24
N ARG A 230 2.98 -8.22 -3.21
CA ARG A 230 3.88 -7.05 -3.14
C ARG A 230 4.89 -7.05 -4.30
N VAL A 231 5.57 -8.17 -4.53
CA VAL A 231 6.57 -8.29 -5.60
C VAL A 231 5.91 -8.15 -6.97
N SER A 232 4.77 -8.81 -7.19
CA SER A 232 4.04 -8.76 -8.46
C SER A 232 3.56 -7.34 -8.78
N ARG A 233 3.06 -6.61 -7.78
CA ARG A 233 2.68 -5.19 -7.93
C ARG A 233 3.86 -4.31 -8.32
N ASN A 234 5.02 -4.48 -7.68
CA ASN A 234 6.22 -3.70 -7.98
C ASN A 234 6.75 -4.00 -9.40
N ILE A 235 6.76 -5.27 -9.80
CA ILE A 235 7.13 -5.69 -11.16
C ILE A 235 6.17 -5.09 -12.20
N PHE A 236 4.87 -5.12 -11.92
CA PHE A 236 3.87 -4.52 -12.81
C PHE A 236 4.16 -3.02 -13.04
N TRP A 237 4.36 -2.24 -11.98
CA TRP A 237 4.67 -0.81 -12.11
C TRP A 237 6.01 -0.54 -12.78
N LEU A 238 7.04 -1.34 -12.48
CA LEU A 238 8.32 -1.26 -13.17
C LEU A 238 8.13 -1.43 -14.68
N PHE A 239 7.32 -2.39 -15.12
CA PHE A 239 7.04 -2.60 -16.54
C PHE A 239 6.16 -1.51 -17.16
N CYS A 240 5.19 -0.96 -16.43
CA CYS A 240 4.45 0.23 -16.85
C CYS A 240 5.36 1.43 -17.15
N ILE A 241 6.48 1.55 -16.43
CA ILE A 241 7.49 2.61 -16.63
C ILE A 241 8.46 2.24 -17.77
N LEU A 242 8.97 1.00 -17.81
CA LEU A 242 9.97 0.59 -18.80
C LEU A 242 9.41 0.51 -20.22
N LEU A 243 8.16 0.06 -20.41
CA LEU A 243 7.54 -0.05 -21.73
C LEU A 243 7.53 1.27 -22.53
N PRO A 244 7.03 2.42 -22.00
CA PRO A 244 7.09 3.70 -22.71
C PRO A 244 8.52 4.19 -22.90
N ILE A 245 9.43 4.00 -21.94
CA ILE A 245 10.85 4.35 -22.08
C ILE A 245 11.47 3.63 -23.28
N THR A 246 11.21 2.32 -23.44
CA THR A 246 11.72 1.58 -24.61
C THR A 246 11.16 2.12 -25.93
N ARG A 247 9.94 2.67 -25.96
CA ARG A 247 9.36 3.30 -27.16
C ARG A 247 10.04 4.63 -27.46
N LEU A 248 10.21 5.49 -26.45
CA LEU A 248 10.87 6.78 -26.60
C LEU A 248 12.31 6.63 -27.08
N LEU A 249 13.11 5.77 -26.44
CA LEU A 249 14.51 5.53 -26.83
C LEU A 249 14.62 5.02 -28.26
N SER A 250 13.71 4.14 -28.67
CA SER A 250 13.70 3.61 -30.04
C SER A 250 13.33 4.68 -31.06
N GLY A 251 12.39 5.58 -30.72
CA GLY A 251 12.02 6.73 -31.53
C GLY A 251 13.18 7.72 -31.71
N VAL A 252 13.90 8.04 -30.63
CA VAL A 252 15.09 8.92 -30.67
C VAL A 252 16.19 8.31 -31.54
N LEU A 253 16.48 7.03 -31.37
CA LEU A 253 17.48 6.32 -32.17
C LEU A 253 17.11 6.30 -33.66
N ALA A 254 15.84 6.06 -33.98
CA ALA A 254 15.35 6.10 -35.36
C ALA A 254 15.48 7.50 -35.97
N HIS A 255 15.12 8.54 -35.22
CA HIS A 255 15.26 9.94 -35.66
C HIS A 255 16.74 10.31 -35.90
N GLN A 256 17.65 9.93 -34.99
CA GLN A 256 19.09 10.15 -35.17
C GLN A 256 19.65 9.42 -36.40
N GLN A 257 19.20 8.19 -36.67
CA GLN A 257 19.60 7.45 -37.86
C GLN A 257 19.10 8.10 -39.15
N GLN A 258 17.85 8.57 -39.17
CA GLN A 258 17.29 9.32 -40.30
C GLN A 258 18.06 10.62 -40.55
N LYS A 259 18.37 11.38 -39.50
CA LYS A 259 19.16 12.61 -39.61
C LYS A 259 20.55 12.36 -40.22
N LYS A 260 21.29 11.36 -39.70
CA LYS A 260 22.59 10.95 -40.26
C LYS A 260 22.50 10.49 -41.72
N ALA A 261 21.47 9.71 -42.06
CA ALA A 261 21.27 9.24 -43.43
C ALA A 261 20.98 10.40 -44.40
N LEU A 262 20.18 11.38 -43.97
CA LEU A 262 19.89 12.59 -44.73
C LEU A 262 21.14 13.45 -44.95
N GLU A 263 21.92 13.70 -43.90
CA GLU A 263 23.20 14.42 -43.98
C GLU A 263 24.16 13.75 -44.97
N LEU A 264 24.27 12.42 -44.93
CA LEU A 264 25.10 11.64 -45.86
C LEU A 264 24.60 11.73 -47.32
N ALA A 265 23.28 11.72 -47.52
CA ALA A 265 22.65 11.85 -48.84
C ALA A 265 22.87 13.25 -49.44
N ILE A 266 22.71 14.30 -48.62
CA ILE A 266 23.01 15.69 -49.00
C ILE A 266 24.49 15.81 -49.39
N ALA A 267 25.41 15.28 -48.59
CA ALA A 267 26.84 15.30 -48.87
C ALA A 267 27.20 14.58 -50.18
N ARG A 268 26.61 13.40 -50.45
CA ARG A 268 26.80 12.67 -51.72
C ARG A 268 26.30 13.45 -52.93
N ARG A 269 25.14 14.10 -52.82
CA ARG A 269 24.56 14.91 -53.91
C ARG A 269 25.43 16.13 -54.21
N LYS A 270 25.99 16.77 -53.18
CA LYS A 270 26.94 17.88 -53.33
C LYS A 270 28.21 17.44 -54.07
N ARG A 271 28.86 16.34 -53.64
CA ARG A 271 30.05 15.79 -54.32
C ARG A 271 29.78 15.41 -55.78
N ARG A 272 28.61 14.83 -56.09
CA ARG A 272 28.24 14.48 -57.47
C ARG A 272 28.10 15.72 -58.35
N LYS A 273 27.50 16.80 -57.85
CA LYS A 273 27.42 18.07 -58.58
C LYS A 273 28.79 18.67 -58.84
N GLU A 274 29.67 18.69 -57.83
CA GLU A 274 31.04 19.18 -57.96
C GLU A 274 31.84 18.36 -59.00
N ALA A 275 31.71 17.03 -58.99
CA ALA A 275 32.35 16.16 -59.98
C ALA A 275 31.85 16.38 -61.41
N LEU A 276 30.54 16.56 -61.60
CA LEU A 276 29.95 16.86 -62.92
C LEU A 276 30.41 18.23 -63.44
N ALA A 277 30.45 19.26 -62.59
CA ALA A 277 30.96 20.57 -62.97
C ALA A 277 32.43 20.50 -63.43
N LYS A 278 33.25 19.70 -62.73
CA LYS A 278 34.67 19.48 -63.07
C LYS A 278 34.87 18.67 -64.36
N MET A 279 33.93 17.80 -64.72
CA MET A 279 33.95 17.09 -66.01
C MET A 279 33.49 17.98 -67.17
N GLY A 280 32.48 18.82 -66.96
CA GLY A 280 32.01 19.78 -67.96
C GLY A 280 33.09 20.79 -68.37
N SER A 281 33.82 21.34 -67.40
CA SER A 281 34.92 22.29 -67.70
C SER A 281 36.09 21.64 -68.46
N ARG A 282 36.25 20.32 -68.38
CA ARG A 282 37.34 19.58 -69.05
C ARG A 282 37.01 19.27 -70.52
N TYR A 283 35.73 19.35 -70.93
CA TYR A 283 35.31 19.18 -72.32
C TYR A 283 35.31 20.52 -73.11
N GLU A 284 35.24 21.66 -72.44
CA GLU A 284 35.37 22.99 -73.07
C GLU A 284 36.82 23.37 -73.41
N GLU A 285 37.81 22.61 -72.93
CA GLU A 285 39.24 22.81 -73.22
C GLU A 285 39.77 21.99 -74.41
N ILE A 286 38.90 21.34 -75.21
CA ILE A 286 39.34 20.67 -76.46
C ILE A 286 39.47 21.74 -77.55
N PRO A 287 40.67 22.09 -78.02
CA PRO A 287 40.82 23.09 -79.07
C PRO A 287 40.26 22.52 -80.37
N THR A 288 39.33 23.22 -81.00
CA THR A 288 39.02 23.01 -82.42
C THR A 288 40.22 23.48 -83.22
N GLY A 289 41.08 22.54 -83.61
CA GLY A 289 42.19 22.81 -84.53
C GLY A 289 41.66 23.00 -85.95
N ASP A 290 42.02 24.15 -86.53
CA ASP A 290 42.04 24.42 -87.98
C ASP A 290 43.01 23.49 -88.73
#